data_AF-A0A6I3JG31-F1
#
_entry.id   AF-A0A6I3JG31-F1
#
_cell.length_a   1.000
_cell.length_b   1.000
_cell.length_c   1.000
_cell.angle_alpha   90.00
_cell.angle_beta   90.00
_cell.angle_gamma   90.00
#
_symmetry.space_group_name_H-M   'P 1'
#
loop_
_entity.id
_entity.type
_entity.pdbx_description
1 polymer ?
#
loop_
_entity_poly.entity_id
_entity_poly.type
_entity_poly.pdbx_seq_one_letter_code
_entity_poly.pdbx_strand_id
1 'polypeptide(L)'
;MSGADRVEPRSGWEACSVALVGGHEGADPATLRPLLGALRGALDLRGATATEPGWPLHRVVRAALADGEGPVAVVPMTWGRDPVLVADTAKTLRWLSAGPAAGRLALCDPFGKPDHLVTVVRAAAREWAGRRPRAAMLLAAEAANPFDDAELHRLAHLVRTHGAGQEVGVGLLEQDGDLARAVDRMRRLGHDEVVVVPAGFADACPETEDLDGVTFHGPLLSGRAAARTTVERIVGGIHRLGHGEDGIEPALQADHGHGYAHSHAGDLAHQHGPGQAPGQAHGDVPGSPHQHTEHHDRPAAPTLVPLPSRT
;
A
#
# COMPACT_ATOMS: atom_id res chain seq x y z
N MET A 1 -5.72 57.36 -14.47
CA MET A 1 -6.67 56.70 -13.54
C MET A 1 -6.99 55.35 -14.18
N SER A 2 -6.14 54.35 -13.90
CA SER A 2 -6.38 53.25 -12.94
C SER A 2 -7.50 52.35 -13.44
N GLY A 3 -7.30 51.11 -13.85
CA GLY A 3 -6.19 50.17 -13.73
C GLY A 3 -6.87 48.80 -13.85
N ALA A 4 -6.71 48.13 -14.98
CA ALA A 4 -7.20 46.77 -15.17
C ALA A 4 -6.37 45.79 -14.33
N ASP A 5 -6.99 44.66 -14.01
CA ASP A 5 -6.38 43.42 -13.50
C ASP A 5 -5.68 43.42 -12.14
N ARG A 6 -6.37 42.84 -11.15
CA ARG A 6 -5.99 41.55 -10.56
C ARG A 6 -7.06 41.10 -9.58
N VAL A 7 -7.91 40.15 -9.98
CA VAL A 7 -8.44 39.19 -9.01
C VAL A 7 -7.35 38.15 -8.87
N GLU A 8 -6.47 38.32 -7.89
CA GLU A 8 -5.60 37.21 -7.48
C GLU A 8 -6.51 36.07 -7.01
N PRO A 9 -6.37 34.84 -7.52
CA PRO A 9 -7.11 33.72 -6.97
C PRO A 9 -6.62 33.56 -5.54
N ARG A 10 -7.48 33.91 -4.57
CA ARG A 10 -7.28 33.54 -3.17
C ARG A 10 -7.11 32.03 -3.19
N SER A 11 -5.90 31.57 -2.89
CA SER A 11 -5.55 30.18 -3.01
C SER A 11 -6.50 29.37 -2.13
N GLY A 12 -7.42 28.62 -2.75
CA GLY A 12 -8.62 28.04 -2.12
C GLY A 12 -8.39 27.01 -1.01
N TRP A 13 -7.16 26.90 -0.51
CA TRP A 13 -6.77 26.04 0.60
C TRP A 13 -6.92 26.71 1.98
N GLU A 14 -6.96 28.05 2.07
CA GLU A 14 -7.08 28.80 3.34
C GLU A 14 -8.39 28.50 4.12
N ALA A 15 -9.41 27.98 3.42
CA ALA A 15 -10.69 27.59 4.01
C ALA A 15 -10.93 26.07 3.93
N CYS A 16 -9.91 25.29 3.62
CA CYS A 16 -10.04 23.86 3.39
C CYS A 16 -10.12 23.08 4.71
N SER A 17 -11.07 22.16 4.79
CA SER A 17 -11.05 21.09 5.79
C SER A 17 -10.34 19.86 5.21
N VAL A 18 -9.57 19.16 6.04
CA VAL A 18 -8.78 18.00 5.61
C VAL A 18 -9.18 16.75 6.39
N ALA A 19 -9.43 15.66 5.67
CA ALA A 19 -9.57 14.32 6.24
C ALA A 19 -8.40 13.44 5.78
N LEU A 20 -7.61 12.94 6.71
CA LEU A 20 -6.59 11.92 6.45
C LEU A 20 -7.21 10.55 6.73
N VAL A 21 -7.23 9.65 5.74
CA VAL A 21 -7.89 8.34 5.85
C VAL A 21 -6.84 7.25 6.01
N GLY A 22 -6.78 6.60 7.16
CA GLY A 22 -5.85 5.50 7.44
C GLY A 22 -6.44 4.14 7.06
N GLY A 23 -5.58 3.23 6.57
CA GLY A 23 -5.86 1.81 6.39
C GLY A 23 -4.82 0.95 7.14
N HIS A 24 -4.49 -0.24 6.63
CA HIS A 24 -3.56 -1.16 7.33
C HIS A 24 -2.13 -0.63 7.46
N GLU A 25 -1.74 0.34 6.62
CA GLU A 25 -0.43 1.01 6.75
C GLU A 25 -0.42 2.10 7.83
N GLY A 26 -1.60 2.55 8.28
CA GLY A 26 -1.79 3.56 9.32
C GLY A 26 -2.13 2.98 10.69
N ALA A 27 -2.60 1.73 10.75
CA ALA A 27 -3.06 1.00 11.95
C ALA A 27 -4.21 1.67 12.70
N ASP A 28 -3.91 2.77 13.40
CA ASP A 28 -4.82 3.60 14.19
C ASP A 28 -4.72 5.05 13.68
N PRO A 29 -5.85 5.77 13.47
CA PRO A 29 -5.84 7.23 13.27
C PRO A 29 -4.97 8.01 14.27
N ALA A 30 -4.70 7.48 15.46
CA ALA A 30 -3.76 8.02 16.43
C ALA A 30 -2.32 8.14 15.90
N THR A 31 -1.86 7.20 15.08
CA THR A 31 -0.54 7.22 14.42
C THR A 31 -0.36 8.45 13.53
N LEU A 32 -1.47 9.03 13.04
CA LEU A 32 -1.46 10.23 12.20
C LEU A 32 -1.54 11.54 13.00
N ARG A 33 -1.73 11.51 14.32
CA ARG A 33 -1.85 12.73 15.15
C ARG A 33 -0.62 13.65 15.06
N PRO A 34 0.63 13.16 15.08
CA PRO A 34 1.80 14.03 14.91
C PRO A 34 1.76 14.78 13.56
N LEU A 35 1.30 14.11 12.50
CA LEU A 35 1.13 14.69 11.18
C LEU A 35 0.04 15.76 11.14
N LEU A 36 -1.09 15.55 11.82
CA LEU A 36 -2.15 16.57 11.93
C LEU A 36 -1.61 17.87 12.57
N GLY A 37 -0.77 17.75 13.60
CA GLY A 37 -0.11 18.90 14.23
C GLY A 37 0.82 19.63 13.25
N ALA A 38 1.65 18.89 12.52
CA ALA A 38 2.56 19.46 11.53
C ALA A 38 1.81 20.12 10.34
N LEU A 39 0.68 19.56 9.91
CA LEU A 39 -0.16 20.13 8.85
C LEU A 39 -0.75 21.49 9.22
N ARG A 40 -1.27 21.63 10.44
CA ARG A 40 -1.81 22.90 10.94
C ARG A 40 -0.76 24.01 11.02
N GLY A 41 0.51 23.65 11.18
CA GLY A 41 1.62 24.60 11.12
C GLY A 41 2.10 24.93 9.71
N ALA A 42 1.76 24.11 8.71
CA ALA A 42 2.22 24.24 7.32
C ALA A 42 1.19 24.90 6.39
N LEU A 43 -0.09 24.73 6.68
CA LEU A 43 -1.20 25.35 5.96
C LEU A 43 -2.17 25.97 6.96
N ASP A 44 -2.69 27.15 6.63
CA ASP A 44 -3.86 27.74 7.28
C ASP A 44 -5.11 26.93 6.91
N LEU A 45 -5.32 25.83 7.64
CA LEU A 45 -6.44 24.92 7.45
C LEU A 45 -7.55 25.26 8.44
N ARG A 46 -8.80 25.19 7.97
CA ARG A 46 -9.97 25.28 8.85
C ARG A 46 -9.98 24.16 9.88
N GLY A 47 -9.58 22.96 9.47
CA GLY A 47 -9.52 21.79 10.33
C GLY A 47 -8.84 20.62 9.64
N ALA A 48 -8.20 19.77 10.44
CA ALA A 48 -7.60 18.52 9.98
C ALA A 48 -7.94 17.40 10.96
N THR A 49 -8.44 16.29 10.43
CA THR A 49 -8.91 15.12 11.18
C THR A 49 -8.39 13.84 10.54
N ALA A 50 -7.87 12.91 11.36
CA ALA A 50 -7.58 11.55 10.92
C ALA A 50 -8.80 10.66 11.16
N THR A 51 -9.06 9.73 10.25
CA THR A 51 -10.23 8.85 10.28
C THR A 51 -9.96 7.53 9.57
N GLU A 52 -10.89 6.59 9.70
CA GLU A 52 -10.92 5.31 8.99
C GLU A 52 -11.89 5.42 7.79
N PRO A 53 -11.77 4.53 6.78
CA PRO A 53 -12.70 4.49 5.65
C PRO A 53 -14.15 4.17 6.09
N GLY A 54 -15.10 4.35 5.18
CA GLY A 54 -16.51 4.00 5.41
C GLY A 54 -17.27 5.02 6.28
N TRP A 55 -18.04 4.54 7.26
CA TRP A 55 -18.95 5.40 8.05
C TRP A 55 -18.24 6.49 8.88
N PRO A 56 -17.09 6.24 9.55
CA PRO A 56 -16.32 7.29 10.20
C PRO A 56 -15.94 8.43 9.24
N LEU A 57 -15.38 8.10 8.07
CA LEU A 57 -15.09 9.07 7.00
C LEU A 57 -16.34 9.83 6.57
N HIS A 58 -17.45 9.14 6.31
CA HIS A 58 -18.70 9.77 5.92
C HIS A 58 -19.16 10.83 6.95
N ARG A 59 -19.05 10.53 8.25
CA ARG A 59 -19.40 11.48 9.32
C ARG A 59 -18.48 12.69 9.34
N VAL A 60 -17.16 12.49 9.22
CA VAL A 60 -16.16 13.56 9.21
C VAL A 60 -16.41 14.51 8.04
N VAL A 61 -16.59 13.96 6.84
CA VAL A 61 -16.80 14.75 5.62
C VAL A 61 -18.13 15.48 5.66
N ARG A 62 -19.22 14.82 6.06
CA ARG A 62 -20.53 15.47 6.19
C ARG A 62 -20.51 16.62 7.21
N ALA A 63 -19.80 16.46 8.33
CA ALA A 63 -19.63 17.53 9.32
C ALA A 63 -18.84 18.70 8.73
N ALA A 64 -17.72 18.43 8.05
CA ALA A 64 -16.92 19.47 7.41
C ALA A 64 -17.69 20.24 6.33
N LEU A 65 -18.50 19.55 5.52
CA LEU A 65 -19.37 20.16 4.51
C LEU A 65 -20.47 21.05 5.12
N ALA A 66 -20.99 20.68 6.30
CA ALA A 66 -22.01 21.45 7.01
C ALA A 66 -21.45 22.67 7.76
N ASP A 67 -20.18 22.62 8.16
CA ASP A 67 -19.53 23.67 8.95
C ASP A 67 -19.20 24.93 8.12
N GLY A 68 -19.28 24.88 6.79
CA GLY A 68 -19.21 26.07 5.92
C GLY A 68 -19.03 25.74 4.45
N GLU A 69 -18.58 26.70 3.64
CA GLU A 69 -18.64 26.62 2.16
C GLU A 69 -17.32 26.20 1.48
N GLY A 70 -16.23 26.07 2.23
CA GLY A 70 -14.91 25.71 1.69
C GLY A 70 -14.84 24.26 1.16
N PRO A 71 -13.78 23.94 0.39
CA PRO A 71 -13.53 22.58 -0.06
C PRO A 71 -13.15 21.66 1.10
N VAL A 72 -13.41 20.37 0.93
CA VAL A 72 -12.98 19.29 1.82
C VAL A 72 -12.03 18.38 1.05
N ALA A 73 -10.76 18.42 1.42
CA ALA A 73 -9.72 17.57 0.85
C ALA A 73 -9.60 16.27 1.65
N VAL A 74 -9.65 15.14 0.96
CA VAL A 74 -9.56 13.81 1.55
C VAL A 74 -8.32 13.12 1.00
N VAL A 75 -7.40 12.72 1.88
CA VAL A 75 -6.11 12.12 1.51
C VAL A 75 -6.04 10.69 2.03
N PRO A 76 -6.01 9.67 1.16
CA PRO A 76 -5.69 8.31 1.56
C PRO A 76 -4.24 8.22 2.07
N MET A 77 -4.06 7.81 3.31
CA MET A 77 -2.77 7.67 3.98
C MET A 77 -2.23 6.25 3.80
N THR A 78 -1.70 6.00 2.60
CA THR A 78 -1.11 4.73 2.19
C THR A 78 0.17 5.02 1.40
N TRP A 79 1.18 4.15 1.52
CA TRP A 79 2.32 4.11 0.60
C TRP A 79 2.02 3.30 -0.67
N GLY A 80 0.76 3.04 -0.96
CA GLY A 80 0.28 2.29 -2.11
C GLY A 80 0.26 0.78 -1.93
N ARG A 81 0.48 0.26 -0.70
CA ARG A 81 0.21 -1.15 -0.38
C ARG A 81 -1.26 -1.40 -0.06
N ASP A 82 -2.05 -0.34 0.11
CA ASP A 82 -3.49 -0.40 0.39
C ASP A 82 -4.30 0.27 -0.74
N PRO A 83 -4.41 -0.36 -1.92
CA PRO A 83 -5.23 0.14 -3.02
C PRO A 83 -6.73 0.08 -2.69
N VAL A 84 -7.14 -0.82 -1.80
CA VAL A 84 -8.54 -0.96 -1.34
C VAL A 84 -8.97 0.27 -0.53
N LEU A 85 -8.10 0.80 0.34
CA LEU A 85 -8.34 2.07 1.05
C LEU A 85 -8.69 3.21 0.10
N VAL A 86 -7.99 3.31 -1.04
CA VAL A 86 -8.24 4.34 -2.05
C VAL A 86 -9.64 4.15 -2.66
N ALA A 87 -9.96 2.92 -3.07
CA ALA A 87 -11.26 2.58 -3.64
C ALA A 87 -12.42 2.78 -2.64
N ASP A 88 -12.24 2.38 -1.39
CA ASP A 88 -13.28 2.51 -0.35
C ASP A 88 -13.48 3.96 0.11
N THR A 89 -12.40 4.74 0.12
CA THR A 89 -12.49 6.20 0.27
C THR A 89 -13.33 6.80 -0.86
N ALA A 90 -13.04 6.45 -2.11
CA ALA A 90 -13.80 6.92 -3.26
C ALA A 90 -15.28 6.51 -3.21
N LYS A 91 -15.58 5.24 -2.89
CA LYS A 91 -16.94 4.72 -2.71
C LYS A 91 -17.70 5.54 -1.66
N THR A 92 -17.06 5.84 -0.53
CA THR A 92 -17.65 6.66 0.54
C THR A 92 -17.95 8.09 0.06
N LEU A 93 -17.01 8.72 -0.63
CA LEU A 93 -17.17 10.11 -1.10
C LEU A 93 -18.18 10.24 -2.23
N ARG A 94 -18.34 9.22 -3.08
CA ARG A 94 -19.34 9.20 -4.15
C ARG A 94 -20.77 9.39 -3.65
N TRP A 95 -21.09 8.87 -2.45
CA TRP A 95 -22.41 9.10 -1.83
C TRP A 95 -22.61 10.55 -1.39
N LEU A 96 -21.52 11.28 -1.15
CA LEU A 96 -21.51 12.65 -0.67
C LEU A 96 -21.28 13.69 -1.77
N SER A 97 -20.85 13.29 -2.97
CA SER A 97 -20.50 14.22 -4.05
C SER A 97 -21.69 14.79 -4.81
N ALA A 98 -22.91 14.30 -4.55
CA ALA A 98 -24.13 14.82 -5.12
C ALA A 98 -24.72 16.00 -4.32
N GLY A 99 -25.48 16.87 -4.99
CA GLY A 99 -26.27 17.91 -4.34
C GLY A 99 -25.42 19.07 -3.80
N PRO A 100 -25.69 19.59 -2.58
CA PRO A 100 -25.02 20.78 -2.03
C PRO A 100 -23.49 20.68 -1.87
N ALA A 101 -22.94 19.47 -1.96
CA ALA A 101 -21.50 19.21 -1.87
C ALA A 101 -20.81 19.11 -3.24
N ALA A 102 -21.56 19.23 -4.34
CA ALA A 102 -21.01 19.20 -5.69
C ALA A 102 -19.95 20.30 -5.88
N GLY A 103 -18.78 19.92 -6.39
CA GLY A 103 -17.64 20.83 -6.58
C GLY A 103 -16.91 21.23 -5.29
N ARG A 104 -17.20 20.59 -4.15
CA ARG A 104 -16.57 20.90 -2.86
C ARG A 104 -15.73 19.75 -2.28
N LEU A 105 -15.79 18.56 -2.86
CA LEU A 105 -15.01 17.40 -2.41
C LEU A 105 -13.83 17.17 -3.33
N ALA A 106 -12.63 17.06 -2.75
CA ALA A 106 -11.43 16.68 -3.47
C ALA A 106 -10.87 15.39 -2.87
N LEU A 107 -11.02 14.27 -3.59
CA LEU A 107 -10.21 13.09 -3.35
C LEU A 107 -8.81 13.33 -3.91
N CYS A 108 -7.87 13.51 -3.00
CA CYS A 108 -6.47 13.77 -3.33
C CYS A 108 -5.77 12.47 -3.73
N ASP A 109 -4.61 12.60 -4.38
CA ASP A 109 -3.75 11.45 -4.63
C ASP A 109 -3.33 10.83 -3.28
N PRO A 110 -3.14 9.49 -3.21
CA PRO A 110 -2.65 8.86 -1.99
C PRO A 110 -1.29 9.45 -1.58
N PHE A 111 -1.01 9.37 -0.28
CA PHE A 111 0.23 9.89 0.29
C PHE A 111 1.46 9.45 -0.51
N GLY A 112 1.59 8.14 -0.71
CA GLY A 112 2.68 7.50 -1.43
C GLY A 112 2.22 6.53 -2.51
N LYS A 113 3.22 5.97 -3.19
CA LYS A 113 3.11 4.83 -4.12
C LYS A 113 4.16 3.80 -3.71
N PRO A 114 4.06 2.52 -4.12
CA PRO A 114 4.99 1.49 -3.66
C PRO A 114 6.45 1.85 -3.95
N ASP A 115 6.72 2.49 -5.08
CA ASP A 115 8.06 2.99 -5.44
C ASP A 115 8.60 4.07 -4.48
N HIS A 116 7.71 4.89 -3.91
CA HIS A 116 8.10 5.84 -2.86
C HIS A 116 8.51 5.08 -1.60
N LEU A 117 7.79 4.03 -1.20
CA LEU A 117 8.16 3.19 -0.07
C LEU A 117 9.52 2.53 -0.27
N VAL A 118 9.75 1.92 -1.44
CA VAL A 118 11.06 1.35 -1.81
C VAL A 118 12.15 2.42 -1.71
N THR A 119 11.89 3.64 -2.18
CA THR A 119 12.87 4.73 -2.17
C THR A 119 13.25 5.14 -0.74
N VAL A 120 12.27 5.35 0.14
CA VAL A 120 12.54 5.75 1.53
C VAL A 120 13.16 4.63 2.34
N VAL A 121 12.72 3.38 2.16
CA VAL A 121 13.32 2.22 2.84
C VAL A 121 14.76 1.99 2.35
N ARG A 122 15.04 2.17 1.05
CA ARG A 122 16.43 2.12 0.55
C ARG A 122 17.31 3.22 1.15
N ALA A 123 16.76 4.39 1.46
CA ALA A 123 17.50 5.43 2.16
C ALA A 123 17.83 4.99 3.60
N ALA A 124 16.85 4.43 4.32
CA ALA A 124 17.08 3.84 5.66
C ALA A 124 18.13 2.72 5.62
N ALA A 125 18.10 1.85 4.60
CA ALA A 125 19.08 0.79 4.44
C ALA A 125 20.50 1.34 4.22
N ARG A 126 20.65 2.41 3.42
CA ARG A 126 21.97 3.06 3.24
C ARG A 126 22.48 3.70 4.53
N GLU A 127 21.60 4.35 5.27
CA GLU A 127 21.92 4.94 6.57
C GLU A 127 22.44 3.87 7.54
N TRP A 128 21.72 2.76 7.67
CA TRP A 128 22.08 1.68 8.58
C TRP A 128 23.28 0.87 8.11
N ALA A 129 23.45 0.64 6.82
CA ALA A 129 24.67 0.03 6.30
C ALA A 129 25.93 0.85 6.64
N GLY A 130 25.82 2.18 6.68
CA GLY A 130 26.92 3.06 7.07
C GLY A 130 27.22 3.04 8.58
N ARG A 131 26.20 2.83 9.43
CA ARG A 131 26.35 2.82 10.89
C ARG A 131 26.68 1.43 11.44
N ARG A 132 26.00 0.41 10.92
CA ARG A 132 26.04 -0.99 11.38
C ARG A 132 25.99 -1.94 10.17
N PRO A 133 27.12 -2.14 9.47
CA PRO A 133 27.17 -2.91 8.22
C PRO A 133 26.68 -4.38 8.32
N ARG A 134 26.67 -4.96 9.53
CA ARG A 134 26.23 -6.34 9.77
C ARG A 134 24.77 -6.47 10.20
N ALA A 135 24.13 -5.35 10.54
CA ALA A 135 22.74 -5.36 10.97
C ALA A 135 21.84 -5.70 9.78
N ALA A 136 20.93 -6.64 9.98
CA ALA A 136 19.87 -6.89 9.03
C ALA A 136 18.72 -5.90 9.23
N MET A 137 17.93 -5.70 8.18
CA MET A 137 16.72 -4.90 8.22
C MET A 137 15.51 -5.82 8.28
N LEU A 138 14.55 -5.51 9.15
CA LEU A 138 13.25 -6.16 9.22
C LEU A 138 12.17 -5.13 8.91
N LEU A 139 11.50 -5.28 7.77
CA LEU A 139 10.32 -4.48 7.45
C LEU A 139 9.11 -5.02 8.21
N ALA A 140 8.59 -4.21 9.13
CA ALA A 140 7.47 -4.56 9.98
C ALA A 140 6.19 -3.84 9.51
N ALA A 141 5.11 -4.59 9.34
CA ALA A 141 3.77 -4.06 9.08
C ALA A 141 2.75 -4.88 9.85
N GLU A 142 1.59 -4.30 10.13
CA GLU A 142 0.43 -5.11 10.51
C GLU A 142 0.10 -6.10 9.38
N ALA A 143 -0.33 -7.30 9.75
CA ALA A 143 -0.81 -8.26 8.78
C ALA A 143 -2.10 -7.73 8.12
N ALA A 144 -2.16 -7.81 6.79
CA ALA A 144 -3.31 -7.36 6.02
C ALA A 144 -3.95 -8.53 5.29
N ASN A 145 -4.35 -8.34 4.03
CA ASN A 145 -4.76 -9.46 3.18
C ASN A 145 -3.53 -10.07 2.46
N PRO A 146 -3.62 -11.32 1.97
CA PRO A 146 -2.49 -12.01 1.38
C PRO A 146 -1.80 -11.29 0.21
N PHE A 147 -2.52 -10.46 -0.56
CA PHE A 147 -1.95 -9.73 -1.68
C PHE A 147 -1.10 -8.54 -1.19
N ASP A 148 -1.60 -7.80 -0.21
CA ASP A 148 -0.87 -6.67 0.38
C ASP A 148 0.35 -7.16 1.18
N ASP A 149 0.23 -8.32 1.82
CA ASP A 149 1.34 -9.00 2.49
C ASP A 149 2.40 -9.48 1.49
N ALA A 150 1.97 -10.10 0.38
CA ALA A 150 2.88 -10.50 -0.70
C ALA A 150 3.58 -9.28 -1.34
N GLU A 151 2.88 -8.15 -1.46
CA GLU A 151 3.47 -6.90 -1.91
C GLU A 151 4.58 -6.44 -0.95
N LEU A 152 4.45 -6.64 0.37
CA LEU A 152 5.53 -6.33 1.31
C LEU A 152 6.80 -7.14 1.02
N HIS A 153 6.62 -8.43 0.75
CA HIS A 153 7.72 -9.32 0.36
C HIS A 153 8.35 -8.89 -0.97
N ARG A 154 7.56 -8.47 -1.95
CA ARG A 154 8.06 -7.89 -3.21
C ARG A 154 8.90 -6.64 -2.96
N LEU A 155 8.42 -5.72 -2.13
CA LEU A 155 9.12 -4.47 -1.79
C LEU A 155 10.41 -4.75 -1.02
N ALA A 156 10.38 -5.66 -0.05
CA ALA A 156 11.57 -6.11 0.69
C ALA A 156 12.64 -6.69 -0.26
N HIS A 157 12.21 -7.50 -1.23
CA HIS A 157 13.11 -8.03 -2.26
C HIS A 157 13.73 -6.93 -3.13
N LEU A 158 12.95 -5.93 -3.55
CA LEU A 158 13.45 -4.78 -4.32
C LEU A 158 14.44 -3.93 -3.51
N VAL A 159 14.15 -3.71 -2.22
CA VAL A 159 15.05 -3.02 -1.30
C VAL A 159 16.34 -3.80 -1.13
N ARG A 160 16.30 -5.12 -0.92
CA ARG A 160 17.50 -5.96 -0.80
C ARG A 160 18.35 -5.91 -2.07
N THR A 161 17.72 -6.09 -3.23
CA THR A 161 18.39 -6.17 -4.54
C THR A 161 19.00 -4.85 -4.97
N HIS A 162 18.35 -3.72 -4.67
CA HIS A 162 18.81 -2.39 -5.08
C HIS A 162 19.34 -1.54 -3.91
N GLY A 163 19.46 -2.12 -2.73
CA GLY A 163 19.85 -1.46 -1.49
C GLY A 163 21.35 -1.44 -1.26
N ALA A 164 21.74 -1.28 0.00
CA ALA A 164 23.14 -1.16 0.43
C ALA A 164 23.80 -2.50 0.80
N GLY A 165 23.21 -3.64 0.38
CA GLY A 165 23.76 -4.98 0.63
C GLY A 165 23.40 -5.60 1.99
N GLN A 166 22.50 -4.99 2.77
CA GLN A 166 21.94 -5.60 3.98
C GLN A 166 20.91 -6.68 3.63
N GLU A 167 20.80 -7.71 4.45
CA GLU A 167 19.67 -8.64 4.37
C GLU A 167 18.38 -7.92 4.80
N VAL A 168 17.29 -8.16 4.08
CA VAL A 168 16.00 -7.51 4.32
C VAL A 168 14.92 -8.58 4.48
N GLY A 169 14.43 -8.73 5.71
CA GLY A 169 13.32 -9.61 6.05
C GLY A 169 11.99 -8.86 6.15
N VAL A 170 10.91 -9.63 6.31
CA VAL A 170 9.56 -9.12 6.57
C VAL A 170 9.01 -9.72 7.87
N GLY A 171 8.38 -8.88 8.68
CA GLY A 171 7.55 -9.24 9.82
C GLY A 171 6.14 -8.72 9.61
N LEU A 172 5.18 -9.63 9.48
CA LEU A 172 3.75 -9.33 9.51
C LEU A 172 3.28 -9.53 10.94
N LEU A 173 2.66 -8.49 11.51
CA LEU A 173 2.30 -8.40 12.92
C LEU A 173 0.77 -8.49 13.06
N GLU A 174 0.28 -9.57 13.64
CA GLU A 174 -1.13 -9.80 13.96
C GLU A 174 -1.32 -10.11 15.45
N GLN A 175 -0.32 -10.74 16.06
CA GLN A 175 -0.37 -11.24 17.43
C GLN A 175 0.91 -10.91 18.21
N ASP A 176 0.79 -10.90 19.53
CA ASP A 176 1.92 -10.76 20.44
C ASP A 176 3.01 -11.81 20.13
N GLY A 177 4.25 -11.35 20.01
CA GLY A 177 5.40 -12.20 19.73
C GLY A 177 5.66 -12.45 18.24
N ASP A 178 4.85 -11.93 17.33
CA ASP A 178 5.11 -11.99 15.89
C ASP A 178 6.44 -11.31 15.52
N LEU A 179 6.73 -10.16 16.13
CA LEU A 179 7.99 -9.46 15.96
C LEU A 179 9.16 -10.32 16.44
N ALA A 180 9.04 -10.93 17.62
CA ALA A 180 10.07 -11.81 18.18
C ALA A 180 10.35 -13.01 17.26
N ARG A 181 9.30 -13.64 16.69
CA ARG A 181 9.47 -14.71 15.70
C ARG A 181 10.15 -14.21 14.42
N ALA A 182 9.82 -12.99 13.98
CA ALA A 182 10.43 -12.40 12.79
C ALA A 182 11.93 -12.09 13.01
N VAL A 183 12.29 -11.57 14.19
CA VAL A 183 13.69 -11.38 14.60
C VAL A 183 14.43 -12.71 14.72
N ASP A 184 13.82 -13.75 15.31
CA ASP A 184 14.43 -15.08 15.40
C ASP A 184 14.77 -15.67 14.02
N ARG A 185 13.92 -15.44 13.00
CA ARG A 185 14.24 -15.81 11.62
C ARG A 185 15.51 -15.10 11.11
N MET A 186 15.67 -13.81 11.38
CA MET A 186 16.87 -13.07 10.98
C MET A 186 18.12 -13.58 11.69
N ARG A 187 18.02 -13.90 12.98
CA ARG A 187 19.12 -14.48 13.76
C ARG A 187 19.54 -15.86 13.25
N ARG A 188 18.58 -16.71 12.87
CA ARG A 188 18.87 -18.01 12.23
C ARG A 188 19.57 -17.88 10.89
N LEU A 189 19.45 -16.74 10.21
CA LEU A 189 20.21 -16.41 9.01
C LEU A 189 21.60 -15.81 9.31
N GLY A 190 21.99 -15.70 10.58
CA GLY A 190 23.30 -15.22 11.02
C GLY A 190 23.36 -13.72 11.34
N HIS A 191 22.21 -13.07 11.55
CA HIS A 191 22.13 -11.65 11.90
C HIS A 191 21.71 -11.43 13.35
N ASP A 192 22.69 -11.19 14.22
CA ASP A 192 22.46 -10.95 15.65
C ASP A 192 21.93 -9.53 15.93
N GLU A 193 22.21 -8.58 15.03
CA GLU A 193 21.69 -7.22 15.08
C GLU A 193 20.58 -7.02 14.03
N VAL A 194 19.42 -6.52 14.47
CA VAL A 194 18.26 -6.30 13.61
C VAL A 194 17.71 -4.89 13.80
N VAL A 195 17.54 -4.18 12.68
CA VAL A 195 16.87 -2.88 12.66
C VAL A 195 15.44 -3.09 12.16
N VAL A 196 14.46 -2.75 13.00
CA VAL A 196 13.05 -2.80 12.65
C VAL A 196 12.66 -1.49 11.98
N VAL A 197 12.21 -1.57 10.74
CA VAL A 197 11.77 -0.44 9.91
C VAL A 197 10.27 -0.57 9.68
N PRO A 198 9.44 0.42 10.03
CA PRO A 198 8.01 0.33 9.77
C PRO A 198 7.75 0.43 8.27
N ALA A 199 6.87 -0.42 7.74
CA ALA A 199 6.37 -0.36 6.37
C ALA A 199 5.00 0.35 6.31
N GLY A 200 4.92 1.48 7.02
CA GLY A 200 3.71 2.26 7.23
C GLY A 200 4.03 3.61 7.88
N PHE A 201 3.12 4.11 8.71
CA PHE A 201 3.24 5.41 9.39
C PHE A 201 3.66 5.33 10.86
N ALA A 202 3.93 4.13 11.39
CA ALA A 202 4.28 3.93 12.79
C ALA A 202 5.49 4.78 13.23
N ASP A 203 5.36 5.45 14.37
CA ASP A 203 6.37 6.30 14.99
C ASP A 203 7.04 5.64 16.22
N ALA A 204 6.53 4.48 16.64
CA ALA A 204 7.05 3.66 17.72
C ALA A 204 6.86 2.17 17.42
N CYS A 205 7.69 1.33 18.05
CA CYS A 205 7.53 -0.12 18.08
C CYS A 205 8.01 -0.62 19.45
N PRO A 206 7.15 -0.55 20.49
CA PRO A 206 7.55 -0.81 21.88
C PRO A 206 8.16 -2.20 22.09
N GLU A 207 7.68 -3.22 21.37
CA GLU A 207 8.21 -4.59 21.42
C GLU A 207 9.71 -4.69 21.10
N THR A 208 10.31 -3.70 20.43
CA THR A 208 11.75 -3.67 20.21
C THR A 208 12.57 -3.41 21.47
N GLU A 209 11.99 -2.78 22.49
CA GLU A 209 12.66 -2.48 23.77
C GLU A 209 12.93 -3.76 24.58
N ASP A 210 12.12 -4.81 24.37
CA ASP A 210 12.23 -6.10 25.06
C ASP A 210 13.14 -7.11 24.33
N LEU A 211 13.69 -6.74 23.17
CA LEU A 211 14.46 -7.64 22.31
C LEU A 211 15.93 -7.21 22.20
N ASP A 212 16.85 -8.04 22.72
CA ASP A 212 18.29 -7.76 22.66
C ASP A 212 18.82 -7.65 21.22
N GLY A 213 19.73 -6.72 20.96
CA GLY A 213 20.27 -6.49 19.62
C GLY A 213 19.26 -5.98 18.58
N VAL A 214 18.05 -5.58 19.00
CA VAL A 214 17.03 -5.02 18.12
C VAL A 214 16.96 -3.51 18.31
N THR A 215 16.76 -2.77 17.23
CA THR A 215 16.58 -1.31 17.29
C THR A 215 15.47 -0.89 16.34
N PHE A 216 14.51 -0.12 16.85
CA PHE A 216 13.54 0.54 15.98
C PHE A 216 14.18 1.70 15.22
N HIS A 217 13.96 1.76 13.91
CA HIS A 217 14.49 2.82 13.06
C HIS A 217 13.90 4.20 13.38
N GLY A 218 12.63 4.24 13.81
CA GLY A 218 11.82 5.45 13.78
C GLY A 218 10.92 5.52 12.55
N PRO A 219 10.13 6.60 12.41
CA PRO A 219 9.29 6.81 11.25
C PRO A 219 10.11 7.00 9.97
N LEU A 220 9.62 6.43 8.85
CA LEU A 220 10.29 6.48 7.54
C LEU A 220 10.56 7.90 7.02
N LEU A 221 9.74 8.86 7.45
CA LEU A 221 9.88 10.26 7.12
C LEU A 221 9.84 11.09 8.39
N SER A 222 10.61 12.18 8.40
CA SER A 222 10.41 13.23 9.40
C SER A 222 9.01 13.80 9.29
N GLY A 223 8.44 14.26 10.41
CA GLY A 223 7.11 14.89 10.42
C GLY A 223 6.98 16.06 9.43
N ARG A 224 8.07 16.82 9.20
CA ARG A 224 8.10 17.90 8.21
C ARG A 224 8.03 17.38 6.77
N ALA A 225 8.74 16.29 6.46
CA ALA A 225 8.70 15.68 5.14
C ALA A 225 7.32 15.06 4.86
N ALA A 226 6.74 14.36 5.84
CA ALA A 226 5.38 13.83 5.74
C ALA A 226 4.33 14.94 5.58
N ALA A 227 4.43 16.03 6.35
CA ALA A 227 3.56 17.19 6.19
C ALA A 227 3.68 17.80 4.80
N ARG A 228 4.90 18.02 4.30
CA ARG A 228 5.13 18.56 2.95
C ARG A 228 4.50 17.68 1.87
N THR A 229 4.73 16.36 1.90
CA THR A 229 4.12 15.43 0.94
C THR A 229 2.59 15.55 0.99
N THR A 230 2.01 15.58 2.18
CA THR A 230 0.56 15.67 2.36
C THR A 230 0.01 17.02 1.85
N VAL A 231 0.71 18.12 2.09
CA VAL A 231 0.39 19.44 1.53
C VAL A 231 0.40 19.41 0.01
N GLU A 232 1.40 18.78 -0.60
CA GLU A 232 1.47 18.63 -2.07
C GLU A 232 0.25 17.84 -2.60
N ARG A 233 -0.22 16.81 -1.88
CA ARG A 233 -1.45 16.08 -2.23
C ARG A 233 -2.70 16.95 -2.12
N ILE A 234 -2.84 17.70 -1.03
CA ILE A 234 -3.97 18.59 -0.79
C ILE A 234 -4.04 19.68 -1.86
N VAL A 235 -2.93 20.38 -2.11
CA VAL A 235 -2.86 21.45 -3.12
C VAL A 235 -3.15 20.89 -4.51
N GLY A 236 -2.60 19.72 -4.86
CA GLY A 236 -2.90 19.06 -6.12
C GLY A 236 -4.39 18.70 -6.28
N GLY A 237 -5.00 18.14 -5.23
CA GLY A 237 -6.43 17.79 -5.22
C GLY A 237 -7.34 19.02 -5.35
N ILE A 238 -7.07 20.08 -4.60
CA ILE A 238 -7.84 21.35 -4.69
C ILE A 238 -7.68 22.00 -6.06
N HIS A 239 -6.47 21.96 -6.63
CA HIS A 239 -6.22 22.49 -7.96
C HIS A 239 -7.04 21.73 -9.02
N ARG A 240 -7.08 20.40 -8.97
CA ARG A 240 -7.94 19.57 -9.85
C ARG A 240 -9.42 19.85 -9.66
N LEU A 241 -9.86 20.01 -8.41
CA LEU A 241 -11.24 20.37 -8.10
C LEU A 241 -11.64 21.71 -8.75
N GLY A 242 -10.71 22.67 -8.79
CA GLY A 242 -10.89 23.94 -9.51
C GLY A 242 -11.12 23.80 -11.02
N HIS A 243 -10.70 22.67 -11.60
CA HIS A 243 -10.95 22.29 -13.00
C HIS A 243 -12.16 21.35 -13.17
N GLY A 244 -12.93 21.11 -12.10
CA GLY A 244 -14.09 20.22 -12.11
C GLY A 244 -13.76 18.74 -11.94
N GLU A 245 -12.53 18.41 -11.55
CA GLU A 245 -12.07 17.04 -11.33
C GLU A 245 -11.97 16.74 -9.82
N ASP A 246 -12.92 15.98 -9.28
CA ASP A 246 -12.96 15.63 -7.84
C ASP A 246 -12.05 14.46 -7.45
N GLY A 247 -11.55 13.69 -8.43
CA GLY A 247 -10.71 12.51 -8.22
C GLY A 247 -11.45 11.24 -7.77
N ILE A 248 -12.78 11.26 -7.64
CA ILE A 248 -13.57 10.14 -7.13
C ILE A 248 -13.65 9.01 -8.15
N GLU A 249 -14.06 9.31 -9.39
CA GLU A 249 -14.22 8.29 -10.44
C GLU A 249 -12.94 7.49 -10.74
N PRO A 250 -11.76 8.11 -10.98
CA PRO A 250 -10.54 7.33 -11.22
C PRO A 250 -10.12 6.49 -10.00
N ALA A 251 -10.41 6.93 -8.78
CA ALA A 251 -10.04 6.22 -7.56
C ALA A 251 -10.93 4.99 -7.29
N LEU A 252 -12.14 4.92 -7.83
CA LEU A 252 -13.00 3.72 -7.74
C LEU A 252 -12.35 2.50 -8.40
N GLN A 253 -11.43 2.72 -9.33
CA GLN A 253 -10.72 1.68 -10.08
C GLN A 253 -9.37 1.29 -9.44
N ALA A 254 -9.03 1.86 -8.28
CA ALA A 254 -7.72 1.66 -7.65
C ALA A 254 -7.44 0.21 -7.25
N ASP A 255 -8.47 -0.57 -6.87
CA ASP A 255 -8.34 -1.98 -6.48
C ASP A 255 -8.36 -2.96 -7.68
N HIS A 256 -8.75 -2.51 -8.88
CA HIS A 256 -8.92 -3.37 -10.06
C HIS A 256 -7.60 -3.89 -10.66
N GLY A 257 -6.45 -3.33 -10.27
CA GLY A 257 -5.12 -3.84 -10.65
C GLY A 257 -4.54 -4.87 -9.68
N HIS A 258 -5.21 -5.15 -8.56
CA HIS A 258 -4.64 -5.87 -7.43
C HIS A 258 -5.42 -7.15 -7.11
N GLY A 259 -4.86 -8.30 -7.52
CA GLY A 259 -5.16 -9.62 -6.96
C GLY A 259 -6.46 -10.33 -7.35
N TYR A 260 -7.58 -9.62 -7.56
CA TYR A 260 -8.89 -10.25 -7.82
C TYR A 260 -9.41 -10.11 -9.26
N ALA A 261 -8.85 -9.22 -10.08
CA ALA A 261 -9.41 -8.88 -11.40
C ALA A 261 -9.28 -9.96 -12.49
N HIS A 262 -8.79 -11.16 -12.15
CA HIS A 262 -8.71 -12.29 -13.07
C HIS A 262 -9.48 -13.54 -12.61
N SER A 263 -10.25 -13.45 -11.53
CA SER A 263 -11.18 -14.50 -11.11
C SER A 263 -12.49 -14.41 -11.87
N HIS A 264 -12.45 -14.27 -13.20
CA HIS A 264 -13.52 -14.86 -14.00
C HIS A 264 -13.31 -16.36 -13.93
N ALA A 265 -13.91 -16.98 -12.91
CA ALA A 265 -14.45 -18.31 -13.08
C ALA A 265 -15.16 -18.32 -14.43
N GLY A 266 -14.72 -19.17 -15.35
CA GLY A 266 -15.30 -19.27 -16.68
C GLY A 266 -16.81 -19.48 -16.54
N ASP A 267 -17.57 -18.44 -16.87
CA ASP A 267 -19.00 -18.59 -17.07
C ASP A 267 -19.17 -19.54 -18.25
N LEU A 268 -19.61 -20.74 -17.88
CA LEU A 268 -20.10 -21.81 -18.72
C LEU A 268 -21.16 -21.25 -19.67
N ALA A 269 -20.74 -20.93 -20.89
CA ALA A 269 -21.65 -20.73 -22.02
C ALA A 269 -21.07 -21.35 -23.30
N HIS A 270 -20.66 -22.62 -23.22
CA HIS A 270 -20.66 -23.48 -24.41
C HIS A 270 -22.10 -23.97 -24.64
N GLN A 271 -22.89 -23.16 -25.35
CA GLN A 271 -24.12 -23.66 -25.97
C GLN A 271 -23.74 -24.57 -27.14
N HIS A 272 -23.85 -25.88 -26.93
CA HIS A 272 -23.88 -26.85 -28.02
C HIS A 272 -25.25 -26.77 -28.71
N GLY A 273 -25.28 -26.21 -29.92
CA GLY A 273 -26.43 -26.32 -30.81
C GLY A 273 -26.66 -27.77 -31.26
N PRO A 274 -27.91 -28.17 -31.58
CA PRO A 274 -28.25 -29.55 -31.87
C PRO A 274 -27.73 -29.97 -33.26
N GLY A 275 -27.30 -31.23 -33.34
CA GLY A 275 -26.62 -31.79 -34.50
C GLY A 275 -27.46 -31.91 -35.77
N GLN A 276 -26.74 -31.86 -36.89
CA GLN A 276 -27.10 -32.50 -38.15
C GLN A 276 -25.86 -33.20 -38.71
N ALA A 277 -26.01 -34.47 -39.07
CA ALA A 277 -25.04 -35.29 -39.80
C ALA A 277 -25.44 -35.38 -41.29
N PRO A 278 -24.73 -36.14 -42.15
CA PRO A 278 -23.33 -36.04 -42.56
C PRO A 278 -23.22 -35.84 -44.10
N GLY A 279 -22.14 -35.25 -44.61
CA GLY A 279 -21.99 -35.07 -46.05
C GLY A 279 -20.58 -34.71 -46.54
N GLN A 280 -19.96 -35.72 -47.16
CA GLN A 280 -18.93 -35.66 -48.20
C GLN A 280 -17.46 -35.31 -47.87
N ALA A 281 -16.62 -36.16 -48.48
CA ALA A 281 -15.17 -36.26 -48.38
C ALA A 281 -14.44 -35.28 -49.31
N HIS A 282 -13.16 -35.01 -49.00
CA HIS A 282 -12.00 -35.27 -49.89
C HIS A 282 -10.68 -34.85 -49.19
N GLY A 283 -9.68 -35.73 -49.24
CA GLY A 283 -8.26 -35.35 -49.32
C GLY A 283 -7.34 -35.75 -48.17
N ASP A 284 -6.73 -36.94 -48.26
CA ASP A 284 -5.53 -37.37 -47.52
C ASP A 284 -4.34 -36.39 -47.72
N VAL A 285 -3.48 -36.13 -46.74
CA VAL A 285 -2.23 -36.86 -46.43
C VAL A 285 -1.61 -36.31 -45.11
N PRO A 286 -0.79 -37.09 -44.38
CA PRO A 286 -0.83 -37.19 -42.91
C PRO A 286 0.35 -36.54 -42.17
N GLY A 287 0.10 -36.19 -40.90
CA GLY A 287 1.12 -35.90 -39.89
C GLY A 287 0.55 -36.20 -38.50
N SER A 288 1.10 -37.22 -37.84
CA SER A 288 0.58 -37.93 -36.66
C SER A 288 0.20 -37.08 -35.44
N PRO A 289 -0.83 -37.50 -34.67
CA PRO A 289 -1.11 -37.00 -33.33
C PRO A 289 -0.26 -37.72 -32.26
N HIS A 290 0.29 -36.97 -31.31
CA HIS A 290 0.92 -37.54 -30.12
C HIS A 290 -0.16 -37.93 -29.11
N GLN A 291 -0.26 -39.24 -28.84
CA GLN A 291 -1.00 -39.79 -27.72
C GLN A 291 -0.22 -39.54 -26.42
N HIS A 292 -0.90 -39.01 -25.40
CA HIS A 292 -0.42 -39.03 -24.03
C HIS A 292 -0.71 -40.41 -23.44
N THR A 293 0.32 -41.23 -23.35
CA THR A 293 0.33 -42.43 -22.50
C THR A 293 0.88 -42.02 -21.14
N GLU A 294 0.05 -42.21 -20.11
CA GLU A 294 0.46 -42.16 -18.71
C GLU A 294 1.56 -43.18 -18.46
N HIS A 295 2.69 -42.74 -17.89
CA HIS A 295 3.63 -43.64 -17.25
C HIS A 295 3.97 -43.08 -15.87
N HIS A 296 3.45 -43.73 -14.85
CA HIS A 296 3.96 -43.65 -13.50
C HIS A 296 5.38 -44.23 -13.48
N ASP A 297 6.35 -43.47 -13.00
CA ASP A 297 7.57 -44.05 -12.44
C ASP A 297 7.98 -43.28 -11.18
N ARG A 298 7.99 -44.02 -10.07
CA ARG A 298 8.52 -43.60 -8.77
C ARG A 298 10.04 -43.49 -8.86
N PRO A 299 10.67 -42.45 -8.31
CA PRO A 299 12.12 -42.48 -8.10
C PRO A 299 12.46 -43.47 -6.97
N ALA A 300 13.45 -44.32 -7.22
CA ALA A 300 14.03 -45.25 -6.26
C ALA A 300 14.80 -44.51 -5.15
N ALA A 301 14.73 -45.03 -3.93
CA ALA A 301 15.44 -44.52 -2.77
C ALA A 301 16.97 -44.71 -2.91
N PRO A 302 17.80 -43.79 -2.38
CA PRO A 302 19.26 -43.91 -2.45
C PRO A 302 19.79 -44.96 -1.47
N THR A 303 20.67 -45.81 -1.99
CA THR A 303 21.38 -46.88 -1.27
C THR A 303 22.43 -46.31 -0.31
N LEU A 304 22.34 -46.66 0.97
CA LEU A 304 23.35 -46.34 2.00
C LEU A 304 24.61 -47.19 1.82
N VAL A 305 25.78 -46.55 1.80
CA VAL A 305 27.10 -47.20 1.77
C VAL A 305 27.57 -47.47 3.21
N PRO A 306 28.05 -48.69 3.56
CA PRO A 306 28.58 -48.95 4.90
C PRO A 306 30.03 -48.46 5.06
N LEU A 307 30.32 -47.89 6.24
CA LEU A 307 31.67 -47.48 6.67
C LEU A 307 32.56 -48.71 6.97
N PRO A 308 33.88 -48.65 6.70
CA PRO A 308 34.80 -49.74 7.01
C PRO A 308 35.13 -49.83 8.51
N SER A 309 35.13 -51.05 9.03
CA SER A 309 35.49 -51.41 10.40
C SER A 309 36.97 -51.13 10.68
N ARG A 310 37.25 -50.45 11.80
CA ARG A 310 38.61 -50.31 12.33
C ARG A 310 39.01 -51.57 13.10
N THR A 311 40.14 -52.17 12.72
CA THR A 311 41.00 -53.00 13.58
C THR A 311 42.06 -52.14 14.23
#